data_AF-A0A183AIZ0-F1
#
_entry.id   AF-A0A183AIZ0-F1
#
_cell.length_a   1.000
_cell.length_b   1.000
_cell.length_c   1.000
_cell.angle_alpha   90.00
_cell.angle_beta   90.00
_cell.angle_gamma   90.00
#
_symmetry.space_group_name_H-M   'P 1'
#
loop_
_entity.id
_entity.type
_entity.pdbx_description
1 polymer ?
#
loop_
_entity_poly.entity_id
_entity_poly.type
_entity_poly.pdbx_seq_one_letter_code
_entity_poly.pdbx_strand_id
1 'polypeptide(L)'
;FQVSSLTRRVVRCDVVAVGDQPLAGPFRGLIRREDIRATQRDQAEPSQCYRPGDLIRARVLNLLGPGAGSSLSDGDTSDAPLVANSTLLAAQAVSASVGATSDASSSASASSSTALCLLTTAEPDLGVVLGLGRTPTSALVDLIGSTSGSPLVPVAWTEMICPHTLQRFSRKVARVPADLLNQLVRVDVD
;
A
#
# COMPACT_ATOMS: atom_id res chain seq x y z
N PHE A 1 1.59 -2.34 -1.25
CA PHE A 1 2.25 -1.27 -0.47
C PHE A 1 2.16 -1.62 1.01
N GLN A 2 3.14 -1.21 1.82
CA GLN A 2 3.11 -1.37 3.27
C GLN A 2 2.95 0.00 3.93
N VAL A 3 2.04 0.14 4.89
CA VAL A 3 1.83 1.41 5.60
C VAL A 3 2.98 1.63 6.58
N SER A 4 3.69 2.75 6.47
CA SER A 4 4.83 3.07 7.33
C SER A 4 4.47 4.03 8.45
N SER A 5 3.69 5.08 8.16
CA SER A 5 3.20 6.03 9.15
C SER A 5 1.92 6.70 8.69
N LEU A 6 1.14 7.24 9.63
CA LEU A 6 -0.10 7.93 9.32
C LEU A 6 -0.24 9.20 10.15
N THR A 7 -0.96 10.16 9.60
CA THR A 7 -1.37 11.41 10.22
C THR A 7 -2.88 11.59 10.01
N ARG A 8 -3.50 12.62 10.59
CA ARG A 8 -4.94 12.89 10.39
C ARG A 8 -5.33 13.14 8.94
N ARG A 9 -4.39 13.53 8.08
CA ARG A 9 -4.66 13.92 6.68
C ARG A 9 -3.98 13.05 5.64
N VAL A 10 -2.95 12.30 6.03
CA VAL A 10 -2.06 11.62 5.09
C VAL A 10 -1.61 10.28 5.65
N VAL A 11 -1.56 9.27 4.80
CA VAL A 11 -0.95 7.96 5.07
C VAL A 11 0.29 7.82 4.20
N ARG A 12 1.42 7.51 4.82
CA ARG A 12 2.68 7.20 4.15
C ARG A 12 2.84 5.70 4.04
N CYS A 13 3.28 5.25 2.87
CA CYS A 13 3.46 3.86 2.55
C CYS A 13 4.80 3.66 1.87
N ASP A 14 5.33 2.45 1.93
CA ASP A 14 6.47 2.01 1.13
C ASP A 14 5.98 1.01 0.06
N VAL A 15 6.55 1.09 -1.14
CA VAL A 15 6.19 0.17 -2.22
C VAL A 15 6.87 -1.17 -1.94
N VAL A 16 6.08 -2.25 -1.96
CA VAL A 16 6.56 -3.62 -1.71
C VAL A 16 6.59 -4.42 -3.01
N ALA A 17 5.52 -4.29 -3.81
CA ALA A 17 5.33 -4.98 -5.07
C ALA A 17 4.39 -4.19 -5.96
N VAL A 18 4.52 -4.40 -7.27
CA VAL A 18 3.59 -3.88 -8.28
C VAL A 18 3.19 -5.04 -9.19
N GLY A 19 1.88 -5.32 -9.23
CA GLY A 19 1.39 -6.56 -9.81
C GLY A 19 1.97 -7.75 -9.03
N ASP A 20 2.54 -8.70 -9.76
CA ASP A 20 3.16 -9.91 -9.22
C ASP A 20 4.68 -9.75 -8.97
N GLN A 21 5.25 -8.58 -9.27
CA GLN A 21 6.68 -8.35 -9.16
C GLN A 21 7.03 -7.66 -7.85
N PRO A 22 7.85 -8.27 -6.97
CA PRO A 22 8.37 -7.59 -5.80
C PRO A 22 9.37 -6.49 -6.25
N LEU A 23 9.26 -5.32 -5.64
CA LEU A 23 10.12 -4.18 -5.92
C LEU A 23 10.95 -3.87 -4.68
N ALA A 24 12.27 -4.06 -4.79
CA ALA A 24 13.22 -3.53 -3.83
C ALA A 24 13.66 -2.14 -4.30
N GLY A 25 13.30 -1.10 -3.55
CA GLY A 25 13.66 0.27 -3.90
C GLY A 25 13.11 1.29 -2.91
N PRO A 26 13.62 2.53 -2.92
CA PRO A 26 13.21 3.57 -1.97
C PRO A 26 11.84 4.18 -2.28
N PHE A 27 11.02 3.56 -3.14
CA PHE A 27 9.77 4.18 -3.59
C PHE A 27 8.79 4.35 -2.44
N ARG A 28 8.31 5.58 -2.28
CA ARG A 28 7.34 5.94 -1.24
C ARG A 28 6.00 6.26 -1.85
N GLY A 29 4.95 5.80 -1.20
CA GLY A 29 3.57 6.11 -1.50
C GLY A 29 2.98 7.09 -0.51
N LEU A 30 2.04 7.90 -0.98
CA LEU A 30 1.27 8.83 -0.17
C LEU A 30 -0.20 8.74 -0.55
N ILE A 31 -1.06 8.46 0.44
CA ILE A 31 -2.52 8.52 0.29
C ILE A 31 -3.02 9.73 1.07
N ARG A 32 -3.73 10.63 0.41
CA ARG A 32 -4.39 11.76 1.08
C ARG A 32 -5.74 11.29 1.62
N ARG A 33 -6.24 11.98 2.64
CA ARG A 33 -7.52 11.65 3.29
C ARG A 33 -8.67 11.56 2.29
N GLU A 34 -8.73 12.50 1.35
CA GLU A 34 -9.72 12.56 0.29
C GLU A 34 -9.62 11.39 -0.70
N ASP A 35 -8.49 10.69 -0.78
CA ASP A 35 -8.26 9.57 -1.70
C ASP A 35 -8.46 8.20 -1.02
N ILE A 36 -8.98 8.19 0.21
CA ILE A 36 -9.26 6.96 0.96
C ILE A 36 -10.57 6.30 0.52
N ARG A 37 -11.64 7.07 0.28
CA ARG A 37 -12.98 6.54 -0.06
C ARG A 37 -13.54 7.25 -1.28
N ALA A 38 -14.31 6.56 -2.14
CA ALA A 38 -15.01 7.20 -3.27
C ALA A 38 -16.04 8.23 -2.78
N THR A 39 -16.85 7.80 -1.80
CA THR A 39 -17.92 8.59 -1.20
C THR A 39 -17.47 9.11 0.16
N GLN A 40 -18.01 10.27 0.57
CA GLN A 40 -17.67 10.92 1.85
C GLN A 40 -16.15 11.13 2.04
N ARG A 41 -15.48 11.64 1.01
CA ARG A 41 -14.01 11.88 0.95
C ARG A 41 -13.50 12.67 2.16
N ASP A 42 -14.29 13.64 2.64
CA ASP A 42 -13.96 14.49 3.78
C ASP A 42 -14.37 13.94 5.16
N GLN A 43 -14.85 12.71 5.25
CA GLN A 43 -15.14 12.08 6.55
C GLN A 43 -14.26 10.85 6.82
N ALA A 44 -13.47 10.43 5.84
CA ALA A 44 -12.54 9.33 6.04
C ALA A 44 -11.52 9.68 7.12
N GLU A 45 -11.44 8.85 8.16
CA GLU A 45 -10.43 8.97 9.20
C GLU A 45 -9.30 7.95 8.95
N PRO A 46 -8.07 8.38 8.63
CA PRO A 46 -6.97 7.46 8.33
C PRO A 46 -6.67 6.47 9.47
N SER A 47 -6.83 6.90 10.72
CA SER A 47 -6.70 6.10 11.94
C SER A 47 -7.79 5.02 12.09
N GLN A 48 -8.88 5.05 11.33
CA GLN A 48 -9.88 3.98 11.30
C GLN A 48 -9.73 3.09 10.07
N CYS A 49 -8.94 3.52 9.09
CA CYS A 49 -8.76 2.80 7.84
C CYS A 49 -7.48 1.96 7.84
N TYR A 50 -6.41 2.46 8.47
CA TYR A 50 -5.06 1.88 8.37
C TYR A 50 -4.32 1.87 9.72
N ARG A 51 -3.34 0.99 9.85
CA ARG A 51 -2.29 0.99 10.87
C ARG A 51 -0.91 0.83 10.25
N PRO A 52 0.15 1.34 10.90
CA PRO A 52 1.51 1.01 10.53
C PRO A 52 1.73 -0.50 10.51
N GLY A 53 2.37 -0.99 9.44
CA GLY A 53 2.59 -2.42 9.19
C GLY A 53 1.52 -3.10 8.34
N ASP A 54 0.34 -2.48 8.13
CA ASP A 54 -0.69 -3.04 7.26
C ASP A 54 -0.18 -3.13 5.81
N LEU A 55 -0.50 -4.23 5.12
CA LEU A 55 -0.32 -4.35 3.68
C LEU A 55 -1.60 -3.92 2.96
N ILE A 56 -1.44 -2.97 2.06
CA ILE A 56 -2.54 -2.39 1.30
C ILE A 56 -2.35 -2.56 -0.21
N ARG A 57 -3.46 -2.80 -0.89
CA ARG A 57 -3.59 -2.65 -2.34
C ARG A 57 -4.09 -1.25 -2.62
N ALA A 58 -3.38 -0.52 -3.48
CA ALA A 58 -3.69 0.84 -3.85
C ALA A 58 -3.35 1.05 -5.33
N ARG A 59 -4.00 2.03 -5.96
CA ARG A 59 -3.70 2.45 -7.33
C ARG A 59 -2.85 3.70 -7.31
N VAL A 60 -1.86 3.77 -8.19
CA VAL A 60 -1.06 4.98 -8.40
C VAL A 60 -1.89 5.98 -9.21
N LEU A 61 -2.10 7.16 -8.66
CA LEU A 61 -2.72 8.29 -9.36
C LEU A 61 -1.69 9.08 -10.15
N ASN A 62 -0.62 9.50 -9.47
CA ASN A 62 0.42 10.38 -10.03
C ASN A 62 1.76 10.08 -9.38
N LEU A 63 2.85 10.51 -10.02
CA LEU A 63 4.18 10.55 -9.42
C LEU A 63 4.54 12.00 -9.07
N LEU A 64 5.22 12.17 -7.93
CA LEU A 64 5.64 13.46 -7.38
C LEU A 64 7.15 13.39 -7.13
N GLY A 65 7.91 14.34 -7.68
CA GLY A 65 9.37 14.44 -7.51
C GLY A 65 10.10 14.93 -8.77
N PRO A 66 11.43 15.13 -8.70
CA PRO A 66 12.24 15.51 -9.86
C PRO A 66 12.17 14.39 -10.91
N GLY A 67 11.56 14.68 -12.06
CA GLY A 67 11.22 13.69 -13.11
C GLY A 67 9.72 13.49 -13.34
N ALA A 68 8.85 14.05 -12.49
CA ALA A 68 7.39 14.07 -12.69
C ALA A 68 6.92 15.02 -13.82
N GLY A 69 7.85 15.72 -14.47
CA GLY A 69 7.60 16.58 -15.61
C GLY A 69 8.30 16.08 -16.87
N SER A 70 7.83 14.99 -17.46
CA SER A 70 7.85 14.90 -18.92
C SER A 70 6.41 15.02 -19.40
N SER A 71 5.95 16.26 -19.57
CA SER A 71 4.85 16.53 -20.49
C SER A 71 5.33 16.10 -21.87
N LEU A 72 4.90 14.92 -22.32
CA LEU A 72 5.16 14.47 -23.68
C LEU A 72 4.27 15.30 -24.60
N SER A 73 4.89 16.20 -25.34
CA SER A 73 4.29 16.91 -26.47
C SER A 73 4.13 15.97 -27.66
N ASP A 74 2.93 15.99 -28.23
CA ASP A 74 2.47 15.58 -29.56
C ASP A 74 2.64 14.13 -30.05
N GLY A 75 1.49 13.53 -30.36
CA GLY A 75 1.34 12.27 -31.08
C GLY A 75 -0.10 11.75 -30.99
N ASP A 76 -0.86 11.98 -32.06
CA ASP A 76 -2.29 11.79 -32.28
C ASP A 76 -2.89 10.39 -32.00
N THR A 77 -4.23 10.34 -31.89
CA THR A 77 -5.19 9.21 -31.88
C THR A 77 -5.49 8.39 -30.59
N SER A 78 -6.70 8.66 -30.08
CA SER A 78 -7.76 7.77 -29.54
C SER A 78 -7.44 6.56 -28.64
N ASP A 79 -8.10 6.59 -27.47
CA ASP A 79 -8.51 5.50 -26.56
C ASP A 79 -7.68 5.19 -25.29
N ALA A 80 -8.29 5.52 -24.13
CA ALA A 80 -8.17 4.91 -22.79
C ALA A 80 -6.88 5.10 -21.92
N PRO A 81 -7.00 5.02 -20.56
CA PRO A 81 -6.04 5.64 -19.64
C PRO A 81 -4.90 4.69 -19.24
N LEU A 82 -3.71 4.86 -19.85
CA LEU A 82 -2.53 4.00 -19.62
C LEU A 82 -1.25 4.76 -19.19
N VAL A 83 -1.37 5.98 -18.70
CA VAL A 83 -0.21 6.89 -18.52
C VAL A 83 0.61 6.63 -17.23
N ALA A 84 0.11 5.83 -16.28
CA ALA A 84 0.82 5.53 -15.03
C ALA A 84 1.86 4.38 -15.13
N ASN A 85 1.80 3.57 -16.20
CA ASN A 85 2.62 2.36 -16.30
C ASN A 85 4.07 2.63 -16.75
N SER A 86 4.32 3.65 -17.58
CA SER A 86 5.64 3.84 -18.22
C SER A 86 6.72 4.31 -17.24
N THR A 87 6.37 5.17 -16.29
CA THR A 87 7.31 5.74 -15.31
C THR A 87 7.60 4.77 -14.17
N LEU A 88 6.63 3.93 -13.80
CA LEU A 88 6.87 2.85 -12.84
C LEU A 88 7.70 1.73 -13.48
N LEU A 89 7.48 1.37 -14.75
CA LEU A 89 8.35 0.47 -15.50
C LEU A 89 9.77 1.03 -15.66
N ALA A 90 9.91 2.33 -15.90
CA ALA A 90 11.22 2.99 -15.91
C ALA A 90 11.88 2.95 -14.53
N ALA A 91 11.13 3.25 -13.46
CA ALA A 91 11.61 3.14 -12.09
C ALA A 91 11.98 1.69 -11.70
N GLN A 92 11.25 0.70 -12.22
CA GLN A 92 11.53 -0.73 -12.09
C GLN A 92 12.82 -1.12 -12.80
N ALA A 93 13.10 -0.57 -13.99
CA ALA A 93 14.37 -0.76 -14.68
C ALA A 93 15.55 -0.20 -13.87
N VAL A 94 15.37 0.96 -13.21
CA VAL A 94 16.39 1.55 -12.33
C VAL A 94 16.58 0.71 -11.07
N SER A 95 15.50 0.24 -10.42
CA SER A 95 15.59 -0.60 -9.21
C SER A 95 16.27 -1.95 -9.46
N ALA A 96 15.99 -2.60 -10.61
CA ALA A 96 16.66 -3.83 -10.99
C ALA A 96 18.18 -3.65 -11.18
N SER A 97 18.62 -2.44 -11.58
CA SER A 97 20.04 -2.13 -11.79
C SER A 97 20.81 -1.78 -10.51
N VAL A 98 20.14 -1.28 -9.45
CA VAL A 98 20.78 -0.89 -8.18
C VAL A 98 21.05 -2.10 -7.26
N GLY A 99 20.42 -3.24 -7.50
CA GLY A 99 20.70 -4.49 -6.78
C GLY A 99 22.04 -5.16 -7.11
N ALA A 100 22.83 -4.62 -8.04
CA ALA A 100 24.02 -5.30 -8.58
C ALA A 100 25.36 -4.94 -7.92
N THR A 101 25.47 -3.93 -7.05
CA THR A 101 26.75 -3.62 -6.37
C THR A 101 26.51 -3.03 -4.97
N SER A 102 26.49 -3.86 -3.93
CA SER A 102 26.59 -3.39 -2.54
C SER A 102 27.93 -3.79 -1.96
N ASP A 103 28.93 -2.92 -2.07
CA ASP A 103 30.07 -2.88 -1.17
C ASP A 103 30.49 -1.43 -0.89
N ALA A 104 30.81 -1.18 0.39
CA ALA A 104 31.51 -0.04 0.97
C ALA A 104 30.80 1.34 1.09
N SER A 105 30.39 1.62 2.33
CA SER A 105 30.76 2.80 3.13
C SER A 105 31.27 4.03 2.37
N SER A 106 30.40 5.00 2.09
CA SER A 106 30.82 6.42 1.98
C SER A 106 29.65 7.39 2.11
N SER A 107 29.82 8.34 3.01
CA SER A 107 29.02 9.54 3.20
C SER A 107 29.18 10.47 2.00
N ALA A 108 28.18 10.52 1.12
CA ALA A 108 28.04 11.57 0.12
C ALA A 108 26.56 11.93 -0.01
N SER A 109 26.27 13.20 0.30
CA SER A 109 25.00 13.89 0.11
C SER A 109 24.63 13.99 -1.36
N ALA A 110 24.03 12.93 -1.90
CA ALA A 110 23.06 13.05 -2.97
C ALA A 110 21.69 13.03 -2.30
N SER A 111 20.93 14.12 -2.39
CA SER A 111 19.50 14.14 -2.05
C SER A 111 18.78 13.18 -2.98
N SER A 112 18.85 11.88 -2.66
CA SER A 112 18.22 10.79 -3.38
C SER A 112 16.76 11.14 -3.49
N SER A 113 16.41 11.64 -4.67
CA SER A 113 15.14 12.26 -4.95
C SER A 113 14.12 11.14 -5.00
N THR A 114 13.62 10.80 -3.82
CA THR A 114 12.78 9.65 -3.60
C THR A 114 11.46 9.92 -4.31
N ALA A 115 11.26 9.25 -5.45
CA ALA A 115 10.03 9.37 -6.21
C ALA A 115 8.85 8.99 -5.31
N LEU A 116 7.89 9.93 -5.19
CA LEU A 116 6.75 9.82 -4.30
C LEU A 116 5.50 9.57 -5.12
N CYS A 117 4.90 8.39 -4.99
CA CYS A 117 3.68 8.03 -5.68
C CYS A 117 2.48 8.58 -4.91
N LEU A 118 1.65 9.41 -5.54
CA LEU A 118 0.32 9.70 -5.05
C LEU A 118 -0.56 8.48 -5.31
N LEU A 119 -1.20 7.98 -4.26
CA LEU A 119 -1.98 6.74 -4.28
C LEU A 119 -3.44 7.00 -3.94
N THR A 120 -4.32 6.16 -4.47
CA THR A 120 -5.73 6.10 -4.08
C THR A 120 -6.12 4.70 -3.64
N THR A 121 -7.06 4.67 -2.70
CA THR A 121 -7.75 3.46 -2.24
C THR A 121 -9.27 3.61 -2.35
N ALA A 122 -9.73 4.63 -3.08
CA ALA A 122 -11.14 5.00 -3.22
C ALA A 122 -12.00 3.98 -4.03
N GLU A 123 -11.57 2.74 -4.15
CA GLU A 123 -12.29 1.67 -4.83
C GLU A 123 -12.58 0.52 -3.86
N PRO A 124 -13.60 -0.31 -4.14
CA PRO A 124 -14.03 -1.39 -3.25
C PRO A 124 -12.97 -2.49 -3.09
N ASP A 125 -12.21 -2.78 -4.13
CA ASP A 125 -11.16 -3.80 -4.22
C ASP A 125 -9.78 -3.30 -3.76
N LEU A 126 -9.67 -2.01 -3.42
CA LEU A 126 -8.47 -1.39 -2.88
C LEU A 126 -8.61 -1.16 -1.38
N GLY A 127 -7.53 -1.29 -0.62
CA GLY A 127 -7.55 -1.20 0.84
C GLY A 127 -6.62 -2.20 1.50
N VAL A 128 -6.87 -2.49 2.77
CA VAL A 128 -6.13 -3.44 3.59
C VAL A 128 -6.38 -4.86 3.10
N VAL A 129 -5.30 -5.54 2.74
CA VAL A 129 -5.30 -6.95 2.31
C VAL A 129 -4.78 -7.84 3.44
N LEU A 130 -3.76 -7.37 4.16
CA LEU A 130 -3.24 -8.04 5.35
C LEU A 130 -3.11 -7.02 6.48
N GLY A 131 -3.86 -7.24 7.55
CA GLY A 131 -3.75 -6.49 8.79
C GLY A 131 -3.20 -7.38 9.90
N LEU A 132 -2.47 -6.79 10.84
CA LEU A 132 -1.96 -7.48 12.02
C LEU A 132 -2.68 -7.01 13.28
N GLY A 133 -3.01 -7.94 14.17
CA GLY A 133 -3.63 -7.70 15.47
C GLY A 133 -2.66 -7.07 16.47
N ARG A 134 -2.23 -5.83 16.23
CA ARG A 134 -1.44 -5.07 17.20
C ARG A 134 -2.34 -4.16 18.00
N THR A 135 -2.27 -4.25 19.33
CA THR A 135 -3.03 -3.36 20.19
C THR A 135 -2.31 -2.01 20.25
N PRO A 136 -3.03 -0.88 20.35
CA PRO A 136 -2.38 0.45 20.43
C PRO A 136 -1.59 0.67 21.74
N THR A 137 -1.66 -0.27 22.69
CA THR A 137 -1.12 -0.12 24.05
C THR A 137 0.24 -0.80 24.19
N SER A 138 1.31 -0.12 23.77
CA SER A 138 2.72 -0.42 24.06
C SER A 138 3.32 -1.72 23.47
N ALA A 139 4.53 -1.59 22.93
CA ALA A 139 5.32 -2.70 22.38
C ALA A 139 5.59 -3.85 23.38
N LEU A 140 5.49 -3.59 24.69
CA LEU A 140 5.68 -4.59 25.74
C LEU A 140 4.45 -5.50 25.85
N VAL A 141 3.23 -4.95 25.82
CA VAL A 141 2.01 -5.76 25.76
C VAL A 141 1.91 -6.49 24.43
N ASP A 142 2.44 -5.93 23.33
CA ASP A 142 2.59 -6.66 22.06
C ASP A 142 3.59 -7.85 22.15
N LEU A 143 4.39 -8.04 23.21
CA LEU A 143 5.17 -9.27 23.40
C LEU A 143 4.40 -10.34 24.21
N ILE A 144 3.39 -9.93 24.98
CA ILE A 144 2.73 -10.76 25.99
C ILE A 144 1.24 -10.99 25.64
N GLY A 145 0.66 -10.16 24.77
CA GLY A 145 -0.76 -10.16 24.42
C GLY A 145 -1.13 -11.23 23.39
N SER A 146 -2.29 -11.84 23.55
CA SER A 146 -2.78 -12.91 22.65
C SER A 146 -3.06 -12.46 21.21
N THR A 147 -3.08 -11.15 20.92
CA THR A 147 -3.28 -10.65 19.55
C THR A 147 -1.98 -10.45 18.79
N SER A 148 -0.84 -10.38 19.50
CA SER A 148 0.44 -9.86 19.06
C SER A 148 0.90 -10.33 17.68
N GLY A 149 0.61 -9.51 16.68
CA GLY A 149 1.04 -9.77 15.30
C GLY A 149 0.28 -10.89 14.59
N SER A 150 -0.81 -11.40 15.16
CA SER A 150 -1.66 -12.38 14.48
C SER A 150 -2.29 -11.78 13.22
N PRO A 151 -2.34 -12.53 12.09
CA PRO A 151 -3.03 -12.07 10.90
C PRO A 151 -4.53 -11.94 11.19
N LEU A 152 -5.09 -10.79 10.87
CA LEU A 152 -6.51 -10.52 11.06
C LEU A 152 -7.31 -11.09 9.89
N VAL A 153 -8.51 -11.57 10.18
CA VAL A 153 -9.45 -12.07 9.17
C VAL A 153 -10.42 -10.96 8.77
N PRO A 154 -10.61 -10.68 7.47
CA PRO A 154 -11.60 -9.70 7.03
C PRO A 154 -13.01 -10.23 7.33
N VAL A 155 -13.82 -9.44 8.04
CA VAL A 155 -15.22 -9.78 8.36
C VAL A 155 -16.23 -8.82 7.73
N ALA A 156 -15.81 -7.58 7.49
CA ALA A 156 -16.60 -6.58 6.80
C ALA A 156 -15.68 -5.62 6.04
N TRP A 157 -16.28 -4.70 5.29
CA TRP A 157 -15.58 -3.66 4.53
C TRP A 157 -14.82 -2.67 5.42
N THR A 158 -15.21 -2.57 6.69
CA THR A 158 -14.67 -1.63 7.67
C THR A 158 -14.05 -2.31 8.89
N GLU A 159 -14.06 -3.64 8.94
CA GLU A 159 -13.67 -4.39 10.13
C GLU A 159 -12.91 -5.67 9.78
N MET A 160 -11.87 -5.93 10.57
CA MET A 160 -11.18 -7.21 10.63
C MET A 160 -11.25 -7.75 12.06
N ILE A 161 -11.17 -9.06 12.22
CA ILE A 161 -11.21 -9.72 13.53
C ILE A 161 -9.95 -10.54 13.74
N CYS A 162 -9.42 -10.55 14.97
CA CYS A 162 -8.42 -11.54 15.34
C CYS A 162 -9.12 -12.90 15.54
N PRO A 163 -8.69 -13.99 14.86
CA PRO A 163 -9.37 -15.28 14.97
C PRO A 163 -9.26 -15.91 16.36
N HIS A 164 -8.20 -15.58 17.12
CA HIS A 164 -7.96 -16.16 18.44
C HIS A 164 -8.68 -15.42 19.58
N THR A 165 -8.72 -14.09 19.51
CA THR A 165 -9.30 -13.26 20.58
C THR A 165 -10.68 -12.73 20.27
N LEU A 166 -11.13 -12.87 19.02
CA LEU A 166 -12.37 -12.30 18.49
C LEU A 166 -12.45 -10.76 18.64
N GLN A 167 -11.33 -10.10 18.91
CA GLN A 167 -11.26 -8.65 18.99
C GLN A 167 -11.40 -8.05 17.59
N ARG A 168 -12.27 -7.04 17.48
CA ARG A 168 -12.52 -6.30 16.23
C ARG A 168 -11.56 -5.12 16.08
N PHE A 169 -11.07 -4.93 14.87
CA PHE A 169 -10.17 -3.86 14.49
C PHE A 169 -10.76 -3.12 13.28
N SER A 170 -10.89 -1.80 13.39
CA SER A 170 -11.33 -0.97 12.27
C SER A 170 -10.23 -0.88 11.21
N ARG A 171 -10.57 -1.24 9.97
CA ARG A 171 -9.69 -1.20 8.79
C ARG A 171 -10.53 -0.98 7.54
N LYS A 172 -10.01 -0.28 6.52
CA LYS A 172 -10.65 -0.21 5.21
C LYS A 172 -10.26 -1.45 4.42
N VAL A 173 -11.01 -2.53 4.55
CA VAL A 173 -10.69 -3.83 3.98
C VAL A 173 -10.90 -3.82 2.46
N ALA A 174 -9.94 -4.35 1.71
CA ALA A 174 -10.07 -4.56 0.27
C ALA A 174 -11.05 -5.72 0.02
N ARG A 175 -12.05 -5.50 -0.81
CA ARG A 175 -12.94 -6.57 -1.26
C ARG A 175 -12.16 -7.52 -2.16
N VAL A 176 -12.13 -8.80 -1.80
CA VAL A 176 -11.60 -9.85 -2.67
C VAL A 176 -12.68 -10.19 -3.72
N PRO A 177 -12.38 -10.11 -5.03
CA PRO A 177 -13.28 -10.57 -6.08
C PRO A 177 -13.66 -12.04 -5.89
N ALA A 178 -14.91 -12.39 -6.25
CA ALA A 178 -15.44 -13.75 -6.06
C ALA A 178 -14.61 -14.84 -6.77
N ASP A 179 -13.99 -14.49 -7.90
CA ASP A 179 -13.17 -15.42 -8.68
C ASP A 179 -11.93 -15.90 -7.90
N LEU A 180 -11.33 -15.03 -7.08
CA LEU A 180 -10.19 -15.38 -6.23
C LEU A 180 -10.63 -16.15 -4.98
N LEU A 181 -11.81 -15.86 -4.45
CA LEU A 181 -12.37 -16.64 -3.34
C LEU A 181 -12.60 -18.11 -3.75
N ASN A 182 -13.05 -18.35 -4.98
CA ASN A 182 -13.24 -19.69 -5.53
C ASN A 182 -11.92 -20.46 -5.70
N GLN A 183 -10.81 -19.78 -5.90
CA GLN A 183 -9.49 -20.41 -5.99
C GLN A 183 -8.94 -20.78 -4.61
N LEU A 184 -9.15 -19.94 -3.60
CA LEU A 184 -8.76 -20.22 -2.21
C LEU A 184 -9.48 -21.45 -1.62
N VAL A 185 -10.79 -21.59 -1.87
CA VAL A 185 -11.60 -22.73 -1.37
C VAL A 185 -11.19 -24.06 -1.98
N ARG A 186 -10.51 -24.05 -3.14
CA ARG A 186 -10.05 -25.28 -3.80
C ARG A 186 -8.74 -25.82 -3.24
N VAL A 187 -7.99 -25.02 -2.47
CA VAL A 187 -6.69 -25.46 -1.92
C VAL A 187 -6.87 -26.33 -0.67
N ASP A 188 -8.04 -26.29 -0.01
CA ASP A 188 -8.36 -27.10 1.18
C ASP A 188 -8.93 -28.50 0.84
N VAL A 189 -8.87 -28.93 -0.42
CA VAL A 189 -9.30 -30.28 -0.86
C VAL A 189 -8.19 -30.93 -1.67
N ASP A 190 -7.05 -31.21 -1.04
CA ASP A 190 -6.08 -32.22 -1.47
C ASP A 190 -5.24 -32.71 -0.26
#